data_AF-A0A2I0R2X7-F1
#
_entry.id   AF-A0A2I0R2X7-F1
#
_cell.length_a   1.000
_cell.length_b   1.000
_cell.length_c   1.000
_cell.angle_alpha   90.00
_cell.angle_beta   90.00
_cell.angle_gamma   90.00
#
_symmetry.space_group_name_H-M   'P 1'
#
loop_
_entity.id
_entity.type
_entity.pdbx_description
1 polymer ?
#
loop_
_entity_poly.entity_id
_entity_poly.type
_entity_poly.pdbx_seq_one_letter_code
_entity_poly.pdbx_strand_id
1 'polypeptide(L)'
;MKFIKYLIVGALFGIVMAKSEAISWYRIQEMFRFQAFHMYGIIGVAAVLGIIGVALIKKFKARDVQGNPILFFPKNKSVARYLIGGTIFGLGWALSGACPGPMVVNIGYGFISFGIVLVFATLGTYLYGAIKDKLPH
;
A
#
# COMPACT_ATOMS: atom_id res chain seq x y z
N MET A 1 14.04 6.80 -20.68
CA MET A 1 13.64 5.38 -20.58
C MET A 1 13.31 4.86 -19.17
N LYS A 2 13.79 5.46 -18.07
CA LYS A 2 13.48 5.00 -16.69
C LYS A 2 11.98 5.08 -16.35
N PHE A 3 11.31 6.18 -16.71
CA PHE A 3 9.87 6.38 -16.47
C PHE A 3 8.96 5.36 -17.19
N ILE A 4 9.33 4.94 -18.39
CA ILE A 4 8.55 3.95 -19.17
C ILE A 4 8.47 2.62 -18.42
N LYS A 5 9.57 2.19 -17.77
CA LYS A 5 9.59 0.96 -16.97
C LYS A 5 8.61 1.04 -15.80
N TYR A 6 8.56 2.17 -15.09
CA TYR A 6 7.62 2.37 -13.98
C TYR A 6 6.16 2.46 -14.47
N LEU A 7 5.94 3.08 -15.63
CA LEU A 7 4.60 3.19 -16.22
C LEU A 7 4.05 1.82 -16.65
N ILE A 8 4.89 0.97 -17.25
CA ILE A 8 4.52 -0.42 -17.60
C ILE A 8 4.19 -1.22 -16.33
N VAL A 9 5.03 -1.17 -15.31
CA VAL A 9 4.79 -1.89 -14.04
C VAL A 9 3.53 -1.38 -13.35
N GLY A 10 3.31 -0.06 -13.32
CA GLY A 10 2.10 0.55 -12.76
C GLY A 10 0.83 0.18 -13.53
N ALA A 11 0.88 0.16 -14.87
CA ALA A 11 -0.23 -0.26 -15.71
C ALA A 11 -0.58 -1.75 -15.48
N LEU A 12 0.44 -2.62 -15.46
CA LEU A 12 0.25 -4.04 -15.13
C LEU A 12 -0.35 -4.23 -13.73
N PHE A 13 0.16 -3.51 -12.73
CA PHE A 13 -0.39 -3.53 -11.37
C PHE A 13 -1.86 -3.10 -11.34
N GLY A 14 -2.21 -2.00 -12.02
CA GLY A 14 -3.59 -1.52 -12.12
C GLY A 14 -4.52 -2.52 -12.81
N ILE A 15 -4.08 -3.13 -13.91
CA ILE A 15 -4.86 -4.15 -14.64
C ILE A 15 -5.11 -5.38 -13.75
N VAL A 16 -4.07 -5.89 -13.06
CA VAL A 16 -4.19 -7.04 -12.16
C VAL A 16 -5.10 -6.72 -10.98
N MET A 17 -4.99 -5.52 -10.40
CA MET A 17 -5.88 -5.08 -9.32
C MET A 17 -7.34 -4.98 -9.76
N ALA A 18 -7.59 -4.42 -10.94
CA ALA A 18 -8.95 -4.29 -11.47
C ALA A 18 -9.55 -5.68 -11.79
N LYS A 19 -8.76 -6.56 -12.41
CA LYS A 19 -9.20 -7.93 -12.78
C LYS A 19 -9.40 -8.85 -11.58
N SER A 20 -8.65 -8.65 -10.50
CA SER A 20 -8.81 -9.42 -9.25
C SER A 20 -9.92 -8.89 -8.35
N GLU A 21 -10.69 -7.88 -8.79
CA GLU A 21 -11.73 -7.19 -8.01
C GLU A 21 -11.23 -6.63 -6.67
N ALA A 22 -9.91 -6.55 -6.48
CA ALA A 22 -9.27 -6.01 -5.28
C ALA A 22 -9.46 -4.49 -5.12
N ILE A 23 -10.15 -3.87 -6.08
CA ILE A 23 -10.61 -2.47 -6.05
C ILE A 23 -11.96 -2.29 -5.34
N SER A 24 -12.73 -3.38 -5.15
CA SER A 24 -14.10 -3.35 -4.66
C SER A 24 -14.17 -3.31 -3.14
N TRP A 25 -14.93 -2.35 -2.61
CA TRP A 25 -15.24 -2.26 -1.18
C TRP A 25 -15.93 -3.52 -0.64
N TYR A 26 -16.80 -4.13 -1.44
CA TYR A 26 -17.54 -5.34 -1.04
C TYR A 26 -16.59 -6.50 -0.71
N ARG A 27 -15.51 -6.67 -1.48
CA ARG A 27 -14.52 -7.74 -1.24
C ARG A 27 -13.75 -7.52 0.07
N ILE A 28 -13.53 -6.26 0.44
CA ILE A 28 -12.89 -5.90 1.71
C ILE A 28 -13.85 -6.16 2.88
N GLN A 29 -15.13 -5.82 2.71
CA GLN A 29 -16.17 -6.14 3.71
C GLN A 29 -16.34 -7.65 3.90
N GLU A 30 -16.40 -8.42 2.81
CA GLU A 30 -16.47 -9.90 2.84
C GLU A 30 -15.28 -10.51 3.58
N MET A 31 -14.09 -9.91 3.44
CA MET A 31 -12.89 -10.30 4.19
C MET A 31 -13.13 -10.13 5.70
N PHE A 32 -13.56 -8.96 6.15
CA PHE A 32 -13.79 -8.72 7.59
C PHE A 32 -14.98 -9.53 8.15
N ARG A 33 -15.94 -9.90 7.30
CA ARG A 33 -17.08 -10.75 7.66
C ARG A 33 -16.81 -12.25 7.49
N PHE A 34 -15.59 -12.62 7.09
CA PHE A 34 -15.16 -14.01 6.82
C PHE A 34 -16.04 -14.76 5.80
N GLN A 35 -16.65 -14.05 4.85
CA GLN A 35 -17.55 -14.65 3.87
C GLN A 35 -16.82 -15.15 2.62
N ALA A 36 -15.67 -14.56 2.29
CA ALA A 36 -14.89 -14.93 1.11
C ALA A 36 -13.39 -14.98 1.42
N PHE A 37 -12.73 -16.07 1.00
CA PHE A 37 -11.29 -16.24 1.16
C PHE A 37 -10.47 -15.45 0.12
N HIS A 38 -11.12 -14.86 -0.91
CA HIS A 38 -10.44 -14.31 -2.08
C HIS A 38 -9.39 -13.24 -1.72
N MET A 39 -9.76 -12.22 -0.93
CA MET A 39 -8.82 -11.17 -0.53
C MET A 39 -7.77 -11.65 0.49
N TYR A 40 -8.13 -12.56 1.40
CA TYR A 40 -7.16 -13.18 2.31
C TYR A 40 -6.08 -13.95 1.55
N GLY A 41 -6.49 -14.69 0.52
CA GLY A 41 -5.58 -15.38 -0.40
C GLY A 41 -4.64 -14.40 -1.10
N ILE A 42 -5.16 -13.32 -1.67
CA ILE A 42 -4.34 -12.29 -2.35
C ILE A 42 -3.32 -11.66 -1.39
N ILE A 43 -3.77 -11.20 -0.22
CA ILE A 43 -2.89 -10.55 0.77
C ILE A 43 -1.87 -11.54 1.31
N GLY A 44 -2.29 -12.77 1.62
CA GLY A 44 -1.43 -13.84 2.13
C GLY A 44 -0.34 -14.22 1.14
N VAL A 45 -0.69 -14.46 -0.13
CA VAL A 45 0.28 -14.80 -1.19
C VAL A 45 1.24 -13.63 -1.41
N ALA A 46 0.74 -12.38 -1.46
CA ALA A 46 1.59 -11.21 -1.60
C ALA A 46 2.59 -11.07 -0.43
N ALA A 47 2.15 -11.31 0.81
CA ALA A 47 3.00 -11.26 1.99
C ALA A 47 4.06 -12.37 1.97
N VAL A 48 3.68 -13.62 1.66
CA VAL A 48 4.60 -14.76 1.60
C VAL A 48 5.64 -14.56 0.49
N LEU A 49 5.23 -14.13 -0.70
CA LEU A 49 6.15 -13.81 -1.80
C LEU A 49 7.09 -12.66 -1.42
N GLY A 50 6.59 -11.63 -0.71
CA GLY A 50 7.42 -10.54 -0.19
C GLY A 50 8.47 -11.02 0.80
N ILE A 51 8.10 -11.90 1.74
CA ILE A 51 9.02 -12.49 2.72
C ILE A 51 10.11 -13.31 2.00
N ILE A 52 9.71 -14.19 1.08
CA ILE A 52 10.64 -15.02 0.31
C ILE A 52 11.56 -14.14 -0.54
N GLY A 53 11.02 -13.13 -1.22
CA GLY A 53 11.79 -12.18 -2.03
C GLY A 53 12.84 -11.44 -1.21
N VAL A 54 12.45 -10.88 -0.06
CA VAL A 54 13.39 -10.19 0.85
C VAL A 54 14.44 -11.16 1.40
N ALA A 55 14.06 -12.39 1.75
CA ALA A 55 14.99 -13.41 2.22
C ALA A 55 16.02 -13.79 1.15
N LEU A 56 15.59 -13.96 -0.11
CA LEU A 56 16.46 -14.25 -1.25
C LEU A 56 17.41 -13.08 -1.54
N ILE A 57 16.90 -11.84 -1.53
CA ILE A 57 17.73 -10.64 -1.73
C ILE A 57 18.84 -10.58 -0.67
N LYS A 58 18.51 -10.84 0.59
CA LYS A 58 19.50 -10.88 1.69
C LYS A 58 20.49 -12.03 1.53
N LYS A 59 20.04 -13.22 1.14
CA LYS A 59 20.89 -14.41 0.97
C LYS A 59 21.87 -14.26 -0.19
N PHE A 60 21.41 -13.76 -1.33
CA PHE A 60 22.22 -13.64 -2.55
C PHE A 60 22.91 -12.28 -2.70
N LYS A 61 22.73 -11.36 -1.74
CA LYS A 61 23.22 -9.97 -1.82
C LYS A 61 22.89 -9.33 -3.17
N ALA A 62 21.66 -9.55 -3.63
CA ALA A 62 21.20 -9.11 -4.93
C ALA A 62 21.33 -7.58 -5.05
N ARG A 63 21.78 -7.12 -6.21
CA ARG A 63 21.97 -5.70 -6.52
C ARG A 63 20.75 -5.19 -7.28
N ASP A 64 20.49 -3.89 -7.17
CA ASP A 64 19.45 -3.23 -7.96
C ASP A 64 19.79 -3.26 -9.46
N VAL A 65 18.87 -2.76 -10.29
CA VAL A 65 19.03 -2.67 -11.75
C VAL A 65 20.22 -1.78 -12.16
N GLN A 66 20.77 -0.98 -11.23
CA GLN A 66 21.90 -0.08 -11.42
C GLN A 66 23.19 -0.61 -10.76
N GLY A 67 23.18 -1.81 -10.17
CA GLY A 67 24.33 -2.42 -9.50
C GLY A 67 24.56 -2.01 -8.04
N ASN A 68 23.65 -1.24 -7.42
CA ASN A 68 23.75 -0.82 -6.03
C ASN A 68 23.29 -1.93 -5.07
N PRO A 69 23.88 -2.05 -3.87
CA PRO A 69 23.39 -2.97 -2.85
C PRO A 69 22.00 -2.58 -2.34
N ILE A 70 21.10 -3.55 -2.22
CA ILE A 70 19.78 -3.33 -1.61
C ILE A 70 19.94 -3.33 -0.09
N LEU A 71 19.92 -2.13 0.51
CA LEU A 71 20.03 -1.94 1.97
C LEU A 71 18.63 -1.90 2.61
N PHE A 72 18.44 -2.69 3.66
CA PHE A 72 17.21 -2.70 4.45
C PHE A 72 17.43 -1.93 5.74
N PHE A 73 16.75 -0.78 5.88
CA PHE A 73 16.80 0.02 7.10
C PHE A 73 15.67 -0.42 8.04
N PRO A 74 15.97 -0.86 9.27
CA PRO A 74 14.95 -1.23 10.23
C PRO A 74 14.13 -0.01 10.63
N LYS A 75 12.83 -0.21 10.83
CA LYS A 75 11.95 0.84 11.35
C LYS A 75 12.31 1.15 12.81
N ASN A 76 12.21 2.42 13.20
CA ASN A 76 12.36 2.82 14.61
C ASN A 76 11.34 2.09 15.48
N LYS A 77 11.78 1.53 16.61
CA LYS A 77 10.90 0.85 17.56
C LYS A 77 10.15 1.90 18.39
N SER A 78 8.84 2.07 18.15
CA SER A 78 7.97 2.93 18.95
C SER A 78 6.56 2.34 18.94
N VAL A 79 6.03 1.97 20.10
CA VAL A 79 4.70 1.35 20.18
C VAL A 79 3.60 2.41 20.01
N ALA A 80 3.71 3.52 20.74
CA ALA A 80 2.72 4.60 20.72
C ALA A 80 2.51 5.15 19.31
N ARG A 81 3.60 5.42 18.57
CA ARG A 81 3.53 5.97 17.22
C ARG A 81 2.80 5.05 16.24
N TYR A 82 3.08 3.76 16.28
CA TYR A 82 2.44 2.81 15.37
C TYR A 82 1.01 2.47 15.77
N LEU A 83 0.70 2.48 17.07
CA LEU A 83 -0.66 2.22 17.54
C LEU A 83 -1.59 3.40 17.20
N ILE A 84 -1.16 4.64 17.46
CA ILE A 84 -1.92 5.86 17.11
C ILE A 84 -2.00 6.02 15.59
N GLY A 85 -0.87 5.92 14.88
CA GLY A 85 -0.87 6.05 13.42
C GLY A 85 -1.67 4.94 12.72
N GLY A 86 -1.56 3.70 13.22
CA GLY A 86 -2.28 2.55 12.69
C GLY A 86 -3.79 2.63 12.93
N THR A 87 -4.23 3.11 14.10
CA THR A 87 -5.66 3.32 14.38
C THR A 87 -6.24 4.44 13.53
N ILE A 88 -5.58 5.60 13.41
CA ILE A 88 -6.03 6.69 12.54
C ILE A 88 -6.11 6.23 11.08
N PHE A 89 -5.08 5.53 10.59
CA PHE A 89 -5.08 4.97 9.24
C PHE A 89 -6.19 3.94 9.05
N GLY A 90 -6.40 3.05 10.02
CA GLY A 90 -7.47 2.05 9.99
C GLY A 90 -8.87 2.67 9.98
N LEU A 91 -9.10 3.72 10.78
CA LEU A 91 -10.35 4.47 10.76
C LEU A 91 -10.57 5.19 9.43
N GLY A 92 -9.55 5.85 8.91
CA GLY A 92 -9.61 6.50 7.59
C GLY A 92 -9.90 5.50 6.47
N TRP A 93 -9.30 4.31 6.54
CA TRP A 93 -9.58 3.20 5.63
C TRP A 93 -11.05 2.73 5.82
N ALA A 94 -11.50 2.41 7.03
CA ALA A 94 -12.89 2.02 7.26
C ALA A 94 -13.93 3.03 6.72
N LEU A 95 -13.61 4.33 6.77
CA LEU A 95 -14.45 5.41 6.23
C LEU A 95 -14.36 5.55 4.70
N SER A 96 -13.17 5.43 4.12
CA SER A 96 -12.93 5.77 2.71
C SER A 96 -13.36 4.69 1.72
N GLY A 97 -13.51 3.43 2.16
CA GLY A 97 -13.86 2.36 1.23
C GLY A 97 -12.70 1.92 0.30
N ALA A 98 -11.52 2.55 0.39
CA ALA A 98 -10.31 2.16 -0.34
C ALA A 98 -9.00 2.37 0.43
N CYS A 99 -8.01 1.53 0.15
CA CYS A 99 -6.61 1.77 0.53
C CYS A 99 -5.84 2.47 -0.61
N PRO A 100 -4.58 2.92 -0.41
CA PRO A 100 -3.88 3.78 -1.38
C PRO A 100 -3.75 3.19 -2.79
N GLY A 101 -3.64 1.86 -2.91
CA GLY A 101 -3.61 1.16 -4.20
C GLY A 101 -4.95 1.25 -4.94
N PRO A 102 -6.05 0.71 -4.38
CA PRO A 102 -7.40 0.89 -4.89
C PRO A 102 -7.79 2.35 -5.12
N MET A 103 -7.35 3.31 -4.31
CA MET A 103 -7.65 4.74 -4.53
C MET A 103 -7.19 5.18 -5.93
N VAL A 104 -5.94 4.92 -6.31
CA VAL A 104 -5.41 5.33 -7.62
C VAL A 104 -6.01 4.51 -8.77
N VAL A 105 -6.28 3.22 -8.55
CA VAL A 105 -6.89 2.36 -9.57
C VAL A 105 -8.36 2.73 -9.80
N ASN A 106 -9.13 3.02 -8.75
CA ASN A 106 -10.53 3.42 -8.85
C ASN A 106 -10.70 4.76 -9.58
N ILE A 107 -9.77 5.71 -9.40
CA ILE A 107 -9.75 6.94 -10.21
C ILE A 107 -9.59 6.59 -11.70
N GLY A 108 -8.67 5.69 -12.03
CA GLY A 108 -8.49 5.20 -13.41
C GLY A 108 -9.69 4.42 -13.96
N TYR A 109 -10.49 3.81 -13.09
CA TYR A 109 -11.72 3.09 -13.44
C TYR A 109 -12.94 4.01 -13.61
N GLY A 110 -12.79 5.32 -13.35
CA GLY A 110 -13.84 6.33 -13.54
C GLY A 110 -14.51 6.81 -12.24
N PHE A 111 -14.09 6.33 -11.07
CA PHE A 111 -14.60 6.81 -9.78
C PHE A 111 -13.86 8.08 -9.32
N ILE A 112 -14.24 9.23 -9.90
CA ILE A 112 -13.59 10.53 -9.68
C ILE A 112 -13.64 10.96 -8.20
N SER A 113 -14.65 10.51 -7.43
CA SER A 113 -14.76 10.79 -6.00
C SER A 113 -13.54 10.36 -5.19
N PHE A 114 -12.83 9.30 -5.61
CA PHE A 114 -11.57 8.89 -4.96
C PHE A 114 -10.43 9.89 -5.19
N GLY A 115 -10.54 10.77 -6.19
CA GLY A 115 -9.61 11.88 -6.39
C GLY A 115 -9.60 12.84 -5.20
N ILE A 116 -10.78 13.13 -4.63
CA ILE A 116 -10.92 13.95 -3.42
C ILE A 116 -10.22 13.26 -2.25
N VAL A 117 -10.50 11.96 -2.06
CA VAL A 117 -9.88 11.15 -0.99
C VAL A 117 -8.35 11.15 -1.12
N LEU A 118 -7.83 11.00 -2.34
CA LEU A 118 -6.39 11.00 -2.60
C LEU A 118 -5.76 12.37 -2.28
N VAL A 119 -6.41 13.47 -2.64
CA VAL A 119 -5.93 14.83 -2.32
C VAL A 119 -5.89 15.04 -0.81
N PHE A 120 -6.95 14.70 -0.07
CA PHE A 120 -6.95 14.84 1.38
C PHE A 120 -5.99 13.87 2.07
N ALA A 121 -5.82 12.65 1.56
CA ALA A 121 -4.85 11.68 2.09
C ALA A 121 -3.40 12.17 1.91
N THR A 122 -3.08 12.75 0.75
CA THR A 122 -1.77 13.33 0.48
C THR A 122 -1.50 14.59 1.30
N LEU A 123 -2.49 15.48 1.42
CA LEU A 123 -2.43 16.65 2.31
C LEU A 123 -2.22 16.24 3.78
N GLY A 124 -2.98 15.26 4.28
CA GLY A 124 -2.83 14.74 5.63
C GLY A 124 -1.45 14.13 5.87
N THR A 125 -0.90 13.40 4.88
CA THR A 125 0.45 12.84 4.95
C THR A 125 1.52 13.95 4.97
N TYR A 126 1.32 15.00 4.16
CA TYR A 126 2.22 16.15 4.11
C TYR A 126 2.21 16.93 5.44
N LEU A 127 1.03 17.22 5.97
CA LEU A 127 0.85 17.88 7.27
C LEU A 127 1.47 17.07 8.41
N TYR A 128 1.23 15.75 8.44
CA TYR A 128 1.89 14.88 9.41
C TYR A 128 3.42 14.93 9.25
N GLY A 129 3.93 14.92 8.01
CA GLY A 129 5.37 15.07 7.74
C GLY A 129 5.96 16.38 8.28
N ALA A 130 5.24 17.50 8.12
CA ALA A 130 5.67 18.82 8.60
C ALA A 130 5.60 18.97 10.13
N ILE A 131 4.64 18.31 10.78
CA ILE A 131 4.40 18.43 12.23
C ILE A 131 5.10 17.32 13.02
N LYS A 132 5.54 16.24 12.35
CA LYS A 132 6.24 15.10 12.95
C LYS A 132 7.34 15.54 13.91
N ASP A 133 8.22 16.46 13.51
CA ASP A 133 9.37 16.83 14.35
C ASP A 133 8.98 17.57 15.65
N LYS A 134 7.72 18.01 15.77
CA LYS A 134 7.15 18.64 16.96
C LYS A 134 6.26 17.71 17.80
N LEU A 135 5.97 16.50 17.33
CA LEU A 135 5.11 15.55 18.04
C LEU A 135 5.93 14.73 19.05
N PRO A 136 5.42 14.52 20.28
CA PRO A 136 6.07 13.69 21.29
C PRO A 136 5.88 12.21 20.93
N HIS A 137 6.75 11.66 20.07
CA HIS A 137 6.68 10.28 19.59
C HIS A 137 8.01 9.74 19.05
#